data_AF-A0A5J5ICE9-F1
#
_entry.id   AF-A0A5J5ICE9-F1
#
_cell.length_a   1.000
_cell.length_b   1.000
_cell.length_c   1.000
_cell.angle_alpha   90.00
_cell.angle_beta   90.00
_cell.angle_gamma   90.00
#
_symmetry.space_group_name_H-M   'P 1'
#
loop_
_entity.id
_entity.type
_entity.pdbx_description
1 polymer ?
#
loop_
_entity_poly.entity_id
_entity_poly.type
_entity_poly.pdbx_seq_one_letter_code
_entity_poly.pdbx_strand_id
1 'polypeptide(L)'
;MKALLTPISILICMQAAAVNVDRDTTISGTWDLHGQILHISAKISGKGTIRNALIEANPFIQIFDTTVSLSGCRAREFSAMWYGASSNNKDNSSALQQSINTCINSMPLYIPRGTYNYSQSLQIFVLYKGQYVGAAIHLYGDGGIWDEGTVLHYTGNDFALGGQYLKGAEIDHLTLKGNFHSPAIAGPAYYAIPFSAYNDPKVGRNLAGIVIDYDGSKNTGGSTAVQLHDLNVGNFAIDYEISPNGVTYNADIIVMENIRCGDARLGISCGQAQEKGNVIRGLYSWGRIHTIFATNIYGKHQAGNYTIDGGNIAGLPIRLIYNPESGWFPTHIYNLFCESLGTIGTITAGDTKNNIPTTINNCVFDFAYSSQAGRQTLFTSNSTFIKFNNCSFRYYGRYDDTLHFSGIATYDNCNFSGPVQGNAGSVYIKYPVTSH
;
A
#
# COMPACT_ATOMS: atom_id res chain seq x y z
N MET A 1 30.41 68.94 4.33
CA MET A 1 29.85 67.70 3.76
C MET A 1 30.12 66.57 4.75
N LYS A 2 29.07 65.98 5.33
CA LYS A 2 29.18 64.84 6.26
C LYS A 2 29.43 63.58 5.43
N ALA A 3 30.59 62.96 5.59
CA ALA A 3 30.87 61.66 4.98
C ALA A 3 29.99 60.60 5.65
N LEU A 4 29.06 60.02 4.88
CA LEU A 4 28.34 58.82 5.28
C LEU A 4 29.32 57.65 5.30
N LEU A 5 29.59 57.11 6.48
CA LEU A 5 30.19 55.78 6.64
C LEU A 5 29.12 54.74 6.29
N THR A 6 29.27 54.09 5.14
CA THR A 6 28.50 52.91 4.76
C THR A 6 28.99 51.71 5.60
N PRO A 7 28.14 51.02 6.35
CA PRO A 7 28.56 49.80 7.05
C PRO A 7 28.78 48.71 5.99
N ILE A 8 30.03 48.27 5.87
CA ILE A 8 30.39 47.07 5.11
C ILE A 8 29.89 45.88 5.93
N SER A 9 28.77 45.29 5.52
CA SER A 9 28.34 43.98 6.00
C SER A 9 29.31 42.93 5.45
N ILE A 10 30.35 42.63 6.20
CA ILE A 10 31.22 41.48 5.94
C ILE A 10 30.38 40.24 6.23
N LEU A 11 29.84 39.62 5.19
CA LEU A 11 29.25 38.29 5.25
C LEU A 11 30.41 37.30 5.47
N ILE A 12 30.74 37.04 6.73
CA ILE A 12 31.68 35.98 7.09
C ILE A 12 30.97 34.67 6.78
N CYS A 13 31.25 34.11 5.60
CA CYS A 13 30.94 32.72 5.29
C CYS A 13 31.80 31.85 6.21
N MET A 14 31.30 31.54 7.40
CA MET A 14 31.91 30.52 8.26
C MET A 14 31.92 29.21 7.46
N GLN A 15 33.09 28.81 6.98
CA GLN A 15 33.29 27.45 6.50
C GLN A 15 32.96 26.53 7.68
N ALA A 16 31.89 25.75 7.57
CA ALA A 16 31.59 24.71 8.54
C ALA A 16 32.81 23.78 8.58
N ALA A 17 33.52 23.75 9.71
CA ALA A 17 34.66 22.85 9.88
C ALA A 17 34.14 21.41 9.74
N ALA A 18 34.76 20.62 8.87
CA ALA A 18 34.44 19.21 8.71
C ALA A 18 35.27 18.36 9.68
N VAL A 19 34.63 17.35 10.26
CA VAL A 19 35.26 16.32 11.08
C VAL A 19 35.31 15.04 10.26
N ASN A 20 36.51 14.50 10.04
CA ASN A 20 36.71 13.28 9.26
C ASN A 20 36.89 12.07 10.19
N VAL A 21 36.22 10.96 9.86
CA VAL A 21 36.39 9.65 10.49
C VAL A 21 36.91 8.67 9.46
N ASP A 22 38.25 8.61 9.38
CA ASP A 22 38.98 7.81 8.39
C ASP A 22 39.49 6.48 8.97
N ARG A 23 39.19 6.21 10.25
CA ARG A 23 39.55 4.98 10.97
C ARG A 23 38.41 4.56 11.89
N ASP A 24 38.33 3.26 12.13
CA ASP A 24 37.33 2.70 13.04
C ASP A 24 37.40 3.39 14.39
N THR A 25 36.25 3.88 14.84
CA THR A 25 36.12 4.72 16.02
C THR A 25 35.05 4.14 16.93
N THR A 26 35.32 4.05 18.24
CA THR A 26 34.32 3.63 19.22
C THR A 26 33.90 4.81 20.07
N ILE A 27 32.59 5.02 20.21
CA ILE A 27 32.00 6.05 21.06
C ILE A 27 31.19 5.41 22.20
N SER A 28 31.32 5.96 23.41
CA SER A 28 30.60 5.50 24.61
C SER A 28 29.76 6.59 25.26
N GLY A 29 29.94 7.86 24.85
CA GLY A 29 29.23 9.02 25.38
C GLY A 29 28.54 9.82 24.28
N THR A 30 28.28 11.10 24.56
CA THR A 30 27.73 12.04 23.57
C THR A 30 28.86 12.72 22.80
N TRP A 31 28.84 12.62 21.48
CA TRP A 31 29.67 13.39 20.57
C TRP A 31 28.82 14.44 19.87
N ASP A 32 28.82 15.67 20.38
CA ASP A 32 28.11 16.80 19.79
C ASP A 32 29.01 17.52 18.78
N LEU A 33 28.56 17.61 17.54
CA LEU A 33 29.28 18.25 16.45
C LEU A 33 28.81 19.69 16.18
N HIS A 34 27.83 20.20 16.93
CA HIS A 34 27.43 21.61 16.89
C HIS A 34 27.14 22.14 15.46
N GLY A 35 26.56 21.31 14.60
CA GLY A 35 26.22 21.61 13.21
C GLY A 35 27.33 21.34 12.19
N GLN A 36 28.48 20.79 12.61
CA GLN A 36 29.59 20.46 11.71
C GLN A 36 29.25 19.29 10.78
N ILE A 37 29.96 19.26 9.65
CA ILE A 37 29.92 18.14 8.71
C ILE A 37 30.73 16.99 9.31
N LEU A 38 30.14 15.80 9.37
CA LEU A 38 30.80 14.57 9.75
C LEU A 38 31.00 13.71 8.50
N HIS A 39 32.23 13.70 7.99
CA HIS A 39 32.60 12.93 6.81
C HIS A 39 33.14 11.57 7.26
N ILE A 40 32.50 10.48 6.85
CA ILE A 40 32.77 9.14 7.39
C ILE A 40 33.18 8.20 6.26
N SER A 41 34.38 7.63 6.38
CA SER A 41 34.87 6.57 5.49
C SER A 41 35.28 5.30 6.24
N ALA A 42 35.02 5.23 7.55
CA ALA A 42 35.31 4.09 8.41
C ALA A 42 34.16 3.85 9.41
N LYS A 43 34.24 2.76 10.18
CA LYS A 43 33.13 2.34 11.03
C LYS A 43 33.12 3.06 12.38
N ILE A 44 31.97 3.57 12.80
CA ILE A 44 31.71 4.08 14.13
C ILE A 44 30.89 3.05 14.92
N SER A 45 31.41 2.64 16.07
CA SER A 45 30.88 1.57 16.92
C SER A 45 30.61 2.06 18.34
N GLY A 46 29.94 1.22 19.13
CA GLY A 46 29.70 1.47 20.56
C GLY A 46 28.28 1.97 20.88
N LYS A 47 28.07 2.37 22.13
CA LYS A 47 26.75 2.74 22.69
C LYS A 47 26.59 4.25 22.88
N GLY A 48 27.38 5.04 22.16
CA GLY A 48 27.34 6.49 22.21
C GLY A 48 26.24 7.12 21.35
N THR A 49 26.09 8.43 21.49
CA THR A 49 25.16 9.26 20.73
C THR A 49 25.91 10.33 19.95
N ILE A 50 25.69 10.42 18.65
CA ILE A 50 26.17 11.56 17.84
C ILE A 50 25.06 12.61 17.78
N ARG A 51 25.42 13.88 18.01
CA ARG A 51 24.46 14.99 18.04
C ARG A 51 24.80 16.09 17.05
N ASN A 52 23.74 16.68 16.49
CA ASN A 52 23.80 17.90 15.68
C ASN A 52 24.84 17.84 14.55
N ALA A 53 24.93 16.72 13.83
CA ALA A 53 25.86 16.54 12.73
C ALA A 53 25.15 16.59 11.37
N LEU A 54 25.82 17.13 10.35
CA LEU A 54 25.48 16.88 8.95
C LEU A 54 26.33 15.70 8.47
N ILE A 55 25.71 14.53 8.29
CA ILE A 55 26.42 13.29 7.96
C ILE A 55 26.62 13.20 6.45
N GLU A 56 27.87 12.99 6.04
CA GLU A 56 28.26 12.71 4.67
C GLU A 56 29.08 11.42 4.63
N ALA A 57 28.55 10.40 3.94
CA ALA A 57 29.20 9.12 3.79
C ALA A 57 28.72 8.43 2.50
N ASN A 58 29.49 7.45 2.04
CA ASN A 58 29.05 6.58 0.95
C ASN A 58 27.79 5.80 1.38
N PRO A 59 26.67 5.84 0.63
CA PRO A 59 25.43 5.16 1.02
C PRO A 59 25.51 3.62 0.94
N PHE A 60 26.58 3.05 0.38
CA PHE A 60 26.72 1.61 0.13
C PHE A 60 27.67 0.90 1.11
N ILE A 61 28.02 1.52 2.23
CA ILE A 61 28.90 0.94 3.25
C ILE A 61 28.26 0.99 4.64
N GLN A 62 28.68 0.09 5.52
CA GLN A 62 28.35 0.19 6.94
C GLN A 62 29.26 1.21 7.61
N ILE A 63 28.68 2.22 8.25
CA ILE A 63 29.39 3.24 9.02
C ILE A 63 28.98 3.28 10.49
N PHE A 64 27.88 2.63 10.87
CA PHE A 64 27.37 2.55 12.23
C PHE A 64 27.08 1.10 12.62
N ASP A 65 27.35 0.77 13.88
CA ASP A 65 26.64 -0.33 14.54
C ASP A 65 25.23 0.11 14.95
N THR A 66 24.30 -0.84 15.03
CA THR A 66 22.90 -0.56 15.43
C THR A 66 22.74 0.00 16.84
N THR A 67 23.80 -0.03 17.66
CA THR A 67 23.84 0.54 19.01
C THR A 67 24.18 2.03 19.04
N VAL A 68 24.65 2.61 17.93
CA VAL A 68 24.96 4.04 17.83
C VAL A 68 23.66 4.82 17.61
N SER A 69 23.39 5.78 18.49
CA SER A 69 22.20 6.64 18.40
C SER A 69 22.52 7.97 17.73
N LEU A 70 21.59 8.50 16.94
CA LEU A 70 21.68 9.83 16.35
C LEU A 70 20.60 10.75 16.93
N SER A 71 20.94 12.00 17.22
CA SER A 71 19.98 12.98 17.72
C SER A 71 20.25 14.36 17.11
N GLY A 72 19.24 14.96 16.47
CA GLY A 72 19.39 16.24 15.77
C GLY A 72 20.36 16.18 14.57
N CYS A 73 20.73 14.98 14.12
CA CYS A 73 21.56 14.81 12.92
C CYS A 73 20.71 14.97 11.66
N ARG A 74 21.38 15.28 10.55
CA ARG A 74 20.80 15.42 9.21
C ARG A 74 21.70 14.73 8.19
N ALA A 75 21.10 14.29 7.11
CA ALA A 75 21.77 13.84 5.89
C ALA A 75 20.87 14.21 4.71
N ARG A 76 21.42 14.22 3.49
CA ARG A 76 20.59 14.34 2.28
C ARG A 76 19.55 13.20 2.24
N GLU A 77 20.04 12.00 2.48
CA GLU A 77 19.29 10.77 2.71
C GLU A 77 20.08 9.92 3.70
N PHE A 78 19.40 9.17 4.55
CA PHE A 78 20.04 8.19 5.43
C PHE A 78 19.97 6.82 4.77
N SER A 79 21.11 6.17 4.55
CA SER A 79 21.11 4.82 3.98
C SER A 79 20.90 3.75 5.05
N ALA A 80 20.00 2.80 4.82
CA ALA A 80 19.85 1.64 5.70
C ALA A 80 21.14 0.79 5.80
N MET A 81 22.00 0.83 4.77
CA MET A 81 23.30 0.16 4.81
C MET A 81 24.25 0.78 5.84
N TRP A 82 24.03 2.03 6.24
CA TRP A 82 24.84 2.68 7.28
C TRP A 82 24.74 1.94 8.61
N TYR A 83 23.58 1.35 8.93
CA TYR A 83 23.39 0.45 10.08
C TYR A 83 23.66 -1.03 9.79
N GLY A 84 24.20 -1.34 8.61
CA GLY A 84 24.63 -2.69 8.23
C GLY A 84 23.57 -3.53 7.53
N ALA A 85 22.47 -2.94 7.05
CA ALA A 85 21.55 -3.69 6.18
C ALA A 85 22.29 -4.16 4.92
N SER A 86 22.12 -5.42 4.53
CA SER A 86 22.81 -6.03 3.39
C SER A 86 22.03 -7.22 2.85
N SER A 87 22.13 -7.45 1.53
CA SER A 87 21.57 -8.64 0.89
C SER A 87 22.26 -9.94 1.29
N ASN A 88 23.46 -9.85 1.84
CA ASN A 88 24.20 -11.00 2.36
C ASN A 88 23.77 -11.39 3.79
N ASN A 89 23.00 -10.53 4.47
CA ASN A 89 22.53 -10.83 5.81
C ASN A 89 21.39 -11.83 5.74
N LYS A 90 21.42 -12.82 6.64
CA LYS A 90 20.30 -13.75 6.84
C LYS A 90 19.05 -13.03 7.34
N ASP A 91 19.24 -12.00 8.17
CA ASP A 91 18.16 -11.20 8.75
C ASP A 91 18.61 -9.75 8.95
N ASN A 92 17.87 -8.82 8.36
CA ASN A 92 18.12 -7.38 8.40
C ASN A 92 17.23 -6.63 9.40
N SER A 93 16.39 -7.31 10.17
CA SER A 93 15.35 -6.71 11.02
C SER A 93 15.91 -5.59 11.92
N SER A 94 17.01 -5.85 12.62
CA SER A 94 17.60 -4.87 13.54
C SER A 94 18.16 -3.63 12.82
N ALA A 95 18.82 -3.82 11.68
CA ALA A 95 19.41 -2.71 10.92
C ALA A 95 18.32 -1.84 10.27
N LEU A 96 17.31 -2.48 9.67
CA LEU A 96 16.18 -1.78 9.06
C LEU A 96 15.35 -1.03 10.10
N GLN A 97 14.99 -1.67 11.21
CA GLN A 97 14.20 -1.01 12.26
C GLN A 97 14.98 0.15 12.90
N GLN A 98 16.29 -0.01 13.13
CA GLN A 98 17.11 1.09 13.66
C GLN A 98 17.21 2.26 12.68
N SER A 99 17.26 1.98 11.38
CA SER A 99 17.23 3.02 10.34
C SER A 99 15.89 3.77 10.34
N ILE A 100 14.76 3.05 10.44
CA ILE A 100 13.42 3.66 10.58
C ILE A 100 13.36 4.56 11.82
N ASN A 101 13.78 4.05 12.98
CA ASN A 101 13.77 4.79 14.25
C ASN A 101 14.61 6.08 14.17
N THR A 102 15.67 6.07 13.37
CA THR A 102 16.57 7.22 13.18
C THR A 102 15.98 8.28 12.25
N CYS A 103 15.20 7.85 11.26
CA CYS A 103 14.69 8.70 10.19
C CYS A 103 13.30 9.28 10.47
N ILE A 104 12.50 8.60 11.30
CA ILE A 104 11.15 9.03 11.66
C ILE A 104 11.13 10.47 12.19
N ASN A 105 10.25 11.31 11.63
CA ASN A 105 10.11 12.74 11.87
C ASN A 105 11.40 13.57 11.65
N SER A 106 12.37 13.07 10.86
CA SER A 106 13.71 13.65 10.77
C SER A 106 14.21 13.84 9.35
N MET A 107 14.48 12.75 8.62
CA MET A 107 15.09 12.77 7.28
C MET A 107 14.63 11.56 6.46
N PRO A 108 14.78 11.58 5.12
CA PRO A 108 14.43 10.43 4.29
C PRO A 108 15.31 9.21 4.57
N LEU A 109 14.70 8.03 4.53
CA LEU A 109 15.37 6.73 4.62
C LEU A 109 15.46 6.11 3.23
N TYR A 110 16.68 5.96 2.74
CA TYR A 110 16.99 5.25 1.51
C TYR A 110 17.41 3.81 1.81
N ILE A 111 16.80 2.85 1.13
CA ILE A 111 17.19 1.44 1.15
C ILE A 111 17.73 1.09 -0.24
N PRO A 112 19.07 0.99 -0.40
CA PRO A 112 19.68 0.70 -1.68
C PRO A 112 19.16 -0.57 -2.35
N ARG A 113 19.34 -0.66 -3.66
CA ARG A 113 19.04 -1.86 -4.45
C ARG A 113 19.61 -3.14 -3.83
N GLY A 114 18.78 -4.17 -3.71
CA GLY A 114 19.17 -5.47 -3.16
C GLY A 114 17.99 -6.23 -2.59
N THR A 115 18.20 -7.49 -2.21
CA THR A 115 17.19 -8.32 -1.53
C THR A 115 17.52 -8.46 -0.05
N TYR A 116 16.72 -7.85 0.80
CA TYR A 116 16.92 -7.80 2.25
C TYR A 116 15.94 -8.75 2.93
N ASN A 117 16.45 -9.90 3.36
CA ASN A 117 15.68 -10.83 4.18
C ASN A 117 15.51 -10.26 5.59
N TYR A 118 14.31 -10.36 6.16
CA TYR A 118 14.04 -9.96 7.54
C TYR A 118 12.85 -10.73 8.12
N SER A 119 12.87 -10.98 9.44
CA SER A 119 11.90 -11.85 10.10
C SER A 119 10.95 -11.14 11.06
N GLN A 120 11.27 -9.90 11.46
CA GLN A 120 10.45 -9.10 12.38
C GLN A 120 9.74 -7.99 11.63
N SER A 121 8.47 -7.73 11.98
CA SER A 121 7.69 -6.66 11.36
C SER A 121 8.40 -5.32 11.52
N LEU A 122 8.54 -4.56 10.43
CA LEU A 122 9.08 -3.20 10.50
C LEU A 122 7.97 -2.25 10.91
N GLN A 123 8.23 -1.42 11.92
CA GLN A 123 7.20 -0.61 12.56
C GLN A 123 7.57 0.88 12.50
N ILE A 124 6.63 1.70 12.02
CA ILE A 124 6.73 3.15 11.95
C ILE A 124 5.71 3.73 12.93
N PHE A 125 6.19 4.17 14.10
CA PHE A 125 5.37 4.85 15.10
C PHE A 125 6.22 5.74 16.01
N VAL A 126 5.58 6.71 16.65
CA VAL A 126 6.17 7.49 17.74
C VAL A 126 5.29 7.38 18.97
N LEU A 127 5.93 7.13 20.12
CA LEU A 127 5.25 7.16 21.42
C LEU A 127 5.65 8.42 22.18
N TYR A 128 4.65 9.15 22.68
CA TYR A 128 4.85 10.21 23.65
C TYR A 128 3.95 9.95 24.84
N LYS A 129 4.55 9.83 26.04
CA LYS A 129 3.85 9.50 27.29
C LYS A 129 2.96 8.25 27.16
N GLY A 130 3.44 7.24 26.43
CA GLY A 130 2.73 5.96 26.24
C GLY A 130 1.54 6.02 25.27
N GLN A 131 1.37 7.10 24.51
CA GLN A 131 0.33 7.24 23.48
C GLN A 131 0.96 7.38 22.10
N TYR A 132 0.27 6.90 21.07
CA TYR A 132 0.67 7.14 19.69
C TYR A 132 0.53 8.63 19.35
N VAL A 133 1.59 9.21 18.79
CA VAL A 133 1.60 10.57 18.25
C VAL A 133 2.07 10.54 16.80
N GLY A 134 1.84 11.64 16.08
CA GLY A 134 2.07 11.72 14.64
C GLY A 134 3.47 11.25 14.24
N ALA A 135 3.49 10.26 13.34
CA ALA A 135 4.70 9.72 12.74
C ALA A 135 4.73 10.05 11.24
N ALA A 136 5.83 10.63 10.78
CA ALA A 136 6.10 10.90 9.38
C ALA A 136 7.46 10.29 9.02
N ILE A 137 7.55 9.66 7.87
CA ILE A 137 8.82 9.19 7.29
C ILE A 137 8.66 9.20 5.78
N HIS A 138 9.73 9.51 5.08
CA HIS A 138 9.87 9.20 3.67
C HIS A 138 10.79 7.98 3.58
N LEU A 139 10.28 6.84 3.15
CA LEU A 139 11.01 5.58 3.07
C LEU A 139 10.97 5.07 1.62
N TYR A 140 12.13 5.04 0.97
CA TYR A 140 12.20 4.67 -0.44
C TYR A 140 13.37 3.74 -0.78
N GLY A 141 13.29 3.12 -1.94
CA GLY A 141 14.37 2.33 -2.52
C GLY A 141 14.54 2.59 -4.01
N ASP A 142 15.05 1.59 -4.73
CA ASP A 142 15.30 1.64 -6.17
C ASP A 142 14.35 0.72 -6.97
N GLY A 143 13.24 0.28 -6.36
CA GLY A 143 12.22 -0.57 -6.97
C GLY A 143 11.11 0.20 -7.68
N GLY A 144 10.12 -0.51 -8.19
CA GLY A 144 8.94 0.06 -8.82
C GLY A 144 7.94 -1.01 -9.25
N ILE A 145 6.87 -0.62 -9.94
CA ILE A 145 5.89 -1.59 -10.46
C ILE A 145 6.44 -2.50 -11.58
N TRP A 146 7.51 -2.07 -12.25
CA TRP A 146 8.13 -2.74 -13.40
C TRP A 146 9.48 -3.41 -13.08
N ASP A 147 10.10 -3.06 -11.97
CA ASP A 147 11.44 -3.51 -11.58
C ASP A 147 11.47 -3.77 -10.07
N GLU A 148 12.08 -4.87 -9.66
CA GLU A 148 12.13 -5.23 -8.26
C GLU A 148 13.04 -4.32 -7.45
N GLY A 149 14.15 -3.86 -8.04
CA GLY A 149 15.10 -2.93 -7.42
C GLY A 149 15.47 -3.27 -5.97
N THR A 150 14.85 -2.56 -5.03
CA THR A 150 14.92 -2.85 -3.59
C THR A 150 13.81 -3.82 -3.18
N VAL A 151 14.18 -5.04 -2.80
CA VAL A 151 13.28 -6.10 -2.34
C VAL A 151 13.39 -6.29 -0.84
N LEU A 152 12.30 -6.08 -0.12
CA LEU A 152 12.13 -6.43 1.29
C LEU A 152 11.44 -7.80 1.35
N HIS A 153 12.19 -8.85 1.65
CA HIS A 153 11.65 -10.22 1.75
C HIS A 153 11.38 -10.58 3.21
N TYR A 154 10.09 -10.55 3.57
CA TYR A 154 9.63 -10.84 4.91
C TYR A 154 9.43 -12.34 5.12
N THR A 155 10.02 -12.88 6.18
CA THR A 155 9.92 -14.30 6.55
C THR A 155 9.17 -14.55 7.86
N GLY A 156 8.57 -13.51 8.44
CA GLY A 156 7.75 -13.63 9.64
C GLY A 156 6.30 -14.06 9.33
N ASN A 157 5.44 -13.97 10.36
CA ASN A 157 4.06 -14.49 10.32
C ASN A 157 2.99 -13.42 10.62
N ASP A 158 3.38 -12.16 10.77
CA ASP A 158 2.49 -11.05 11.14
C ASP A 158 2.31 -10.10 9.96
N PHE A 159 3.01 -8.96 9.94
CA PHE A 159 3.04 -8.05 8.80
C PHE A 159 4.45 -7.62 8.45
N ALA A 160 4.67 -7.25 7.18
CA ALA A 160 5.99 -6.90 6.68
C ALA A 160 6.40 -5.47 7.08
N LEU A 161 5.50 -4.50 6.85
CA LEU A 161 5.70 -3.08 7.16
C LEU A 161 4.41 -2.47 7.72
N GLY A 162 4.47 -1.97 8.95
CA GLY A 162 3.33 -1.40 9.67
C GLY A 162 3.54 0.06 10.03
N GLY A 163 2.57 0.90 9.72
CA GLY A 163 2.52 2.29 10.17
C GLY A 163 1.41 2.51 11.18
N GLN A 164 1.67 3.28 12.23
CA GLN A 164 0.65 3.63 13.22
C GLN A 164 0.57 5.15 13.39
N TYR A 165 -0.64 5.67 13.24
CA TYR A 165 -0.93 7.10 13.39
C TYR A 165 -0.02 7.99 12.53
N LEU A 166 0.14 7.58 11.27
CA LEU A 166 0.98 8.27 10.29
C LEU A 166 0.37 9.63 9.92
N LYS A 167 1.23 10.62 9.72
CA LYS A 167 0.86 11.99 9.37
C LYS A 167 1.83 12.54 8.33
N GLY A 168 1.46 12.45 7.04
CA GLY A 168 2.37 12.90 5.97
C GLY A 168 3.52 11.94 5.72
N ALA A 169 3.29 10.63 5.85
CA ALA A 169 4.29 9.61 5.53
C ALA A 169 4.23 9.23 4.05
N GLU A 170 5.38 8.92 3.47
CA GLU A 170 5.57 8.54 2.07
C GLU A 170 6.41 7.26 2.03
N ILE A 171 5.89 6.24 1.33
CA ILE A 171 6.57 4.95 1.16
C ILE A 171 6.54 4.61 -0.32
N ASP A 172 7.72 4.48 -0.94
CA ASP A 172 7.80 4.39 -2.40
C ASP A 172 8.99 3.60 -2.95
N HIS A 173 8.91 3.21 -4.23
CA HIS A 173 9.98 2.51 -4.95
C HIS A 173 10.51 1.26 -4.21
N LEU A 174 9.59 0.43 -3.68
CA LEU A 174 9.92 -0.81 -2.99
C LEU A 174 9.13 -2.00 -3.54
N THR A 175 9.77 -3.17 -3.51
CA THR A 175 9.11 -4.46 -3.64
C THR A 175 9.05 -5.14 -2.28
N LEU A 176 7.85 -5.50 -1.80
CA LEU A 176 7.65 -6.30 -0.59
C LEU A 176 7.19 -7.69 -1.00
N LYS A 177 7.88 -8.71 -0.50
CA LYS A 177 7.56 -10.12 -0.75
C LYS A 177 7.34 -10.87 0.55
N GLY A 178 6.22 -11.58 0.65
CA GLY A 178 5.96 -12.55 1.72
C GLY A 178 6.17 -13.98 1.24
N ASN A 179 5.52 -14.94 1.91
CA ASN A 179 5.61 -16.36 1.60
C ASN A 179 4.24 -17.04 1.39
N PHE A 180 3.17 -16.26 1.16
CA PHE A 180 1.86 -16.76 0.78
C PHE A 180 1.89 -17.32 -0.65
N HIS A 181 1.28 -18.49 -0.82
CA HIS A 181 1.07 -19.13 -2.10
C HIS A 181 -0.42 -19.32 -2.36
N SER A 182 -0.88 -18.82 -3.49
CA SER A 182 -2.25 -19.02 -3.95
C SER A 182 -2.53 -20.51 -4.24
N PRO A 183 -3.78 -20.99 -4.05
CA PRO A 183 -4.14 -22.37 -4.34
C PRO A 183 -3.76 -22.78 -5.76
N ALA A 184 -3.07 -23.92 -5.89
CA ALA A 184 -2.60 -24.47 -7.17
C ALA A 184 -3.70 -25.14 -8.02
N ILE A 185 -4.97 -24.87 -7.73
CA ILE A 185 -6.13 -25.41 -8.45
C ILE A 185 -6.31 -24.63 -9.76
N ALA A 186 -6.76 -25.28 -10.83
CA ALA A 186 -7.02 -24.65 -12.12
C ALA A 186 -8.47 -24.83 -12.58
N GLY A 187 -8.84 -24.09 -13.63
CA GLY A 187 -10.14 -24.22 -14.27
C GLY A 187 -11.32 -23.82 -13.37
N PRO A 188 -12.53 -24.36 -13.60
CA PRO A 188 -13.73 -23.86 -12.94
C PRO A 188 -13.67 -24.01 -11.42
N ALA A 189 -12.98 -25.03 -10.93
CA ALA A 189 -12.78 -25.27 -9.50
C ALA A 189 -11.98 -24.13 -8.82
N TYR A 190 -11.08 -23.46 -9.53
CA TYR A 190 -10.34 -22.31 -9.01
C TYR A 190 -11.25 -21.09 -8.83
N TYR A 191 -12.01 -20.73 -9.86
CA TYR A 191 -12.93 -19.60 -9.83
C TYR A 191 -14.12 -19.79 -8.87
N ALA A 192 -14.40 -21.03 -8.47
CA ALA A 192 -15.44 -21.37 -7.50
C ALA A 192 -14.96 -21.43 -6.04
N ILE A 193 -13.66 -21.23 -5.75
CA ILE A 193 -13.15 -21.28 -4.37
C ILE A 193 -13.79 -20.14 -3.55
N PRO A 194 -14.50 -20.43 -2.44
CA PRO A 194 -15.01 -19.37 -1.58
C PRO A 194 -13.86 -18.69 -0.81
N PHE A 195 -14.02 -17.40 -0.49
CA PHE A 195 -13.00 -16.60 0.21
C PHE A 195 -12.46 -17.22 1.51
N SER A 196 -13.34 -17.91 2.25
CA SER A 196 -12.99 -18.60 3.50
C SER A 196 -12.07 -19.82 3.28
N ALA A 197 -12.09 -20.42 2.09
CA ALA A 197 -11.27 -21.56 1.71
C ALA A 197 -10.02 -21.16 0.89
N TYR A 198 -9.98 -19.96 0.31
CA TYR A 198 -8.80 -19.43 -0.37
C TYR A 198 -7.75 -19.03 0.67
N ASN A 199 -6.83 -19.93 0.99
CA ASN A 199 -5.82 -19.73 2.02
C ASN A 199 -4.57 -20.57 1.75
N ASP A 200 -3.41 -20.07 2.17
CA ASP A 200 -2.18 -20.86 2.29
C ASP A 200 -2.10 -21.45 3.70
N PRO A 201 -2.13 -22.79 3.86
CA PRO A 201 -2.06 -23.42 5.17
C PRO A 201 -0.73 -23.18 5.91
N LYS A 202 0.35 -22.74 5.23
CA LYS A 202 1.66 -22.53 5.84
C LYS A 202 1.80 -21.18 6.54
N VAL A 203 1.23 -20.12 5.95
CA VAL A 203 1.35 -18.75 6.49
C VAL A 203 0.07 -18.24 7.15
N GLY A 204 -1.07 -18.88 6.87
CA GLY A 204 -2.35 -18.49 7.45
C GLY A 204 -3.01 -17.30 6.75
N ARG A 205 -4.01 -16.73 7.43
CA ARG A 205 -5.02 -15.84 6.83
C ARG A 205 -4.71 -14.35 6.93
N ASN A 206 -3.81 -13.97 7.83
CA ASN A 206 -3.61 -12.58 8.26
C ASN A 206 -2.18 -12.10 8.03
N LEU A 207 -1.34 -12.87 7.33
CA LEU A 207 -0.01 -12.42 6.94
C LEU A 207 -0.16 -11.22 5.98
N ALA A 208 0.25 -10.02 6.40
CA ALA A 208 0.01 -8.80 5.64
C ALA A 208 1.31 -8.18 5.09
N GLY A 209 1.24 -7.54 3.93
CA GLY A 209 2.35 -6.79 3.34
C GLY A 209 2.53 -5.45 4.05
N ILE A 210 1.73 -4.46 3.63
CA ILE A 210 1.68 -3.15 4.26
C ILE A 210 0.41 -3.05 5.11
N VAL A 211 0.57 -2.65 6.38
CA VAL A 211 -0.55 -2.41 7.28
C VAL A 211 -0.53 -0.97 7.80
N ILE A 212 -1.65 -0.27 7.72
CA ILE A 212 -1.84 1.05 8.30
C ILE A 212 -2.79 0.95 9.48
N ASP A 213 -2.42 1.58 10.60
CA ASP A 213 -3.16 1.57 11.86
C ASP A 213 -3.45 0.15 12.35
N TYR A 214 -2.38 -0.64 12.58
CA TYR A 214 -2.49 -2.02 13.04
C TYR A 214 -2.81 -2.15 14.54
N ASP A 215 -2.58 -1.12 15.36
CA ASP A 215 -2.75 -1.18 16.83
C ASP A 215 -3.67 -0.05 17.36
N GLY A 216 -4.84 -0.45 17.86
CA GLY A 216 -5.83 0.45 18.47
C GLY A 216 -5.67 0.64 19.99
N SER A 217 -4.65 0.08 20.63
CA SER A 217 -4.56 0.03 22.09
C SER A 217 -4.15 1.35 22.76
N LYS A 218 -3.55 2.28 22.02
CA LYS A 218 -2.93 3.50 22.59
C LYS A 218 -3.41 4.81 21.98
N ASN A 219 -4.37 4.76 21.06
CA ASN A 219 -5.13 5.91 20.59
C ASN A 219 -6.36 5.44 19.77
N THR A 220 -7.28 6.36 19.52
CA THR A 220 -8.44 6.13 18.63
C THR A 220 -8.34 6.94 17.32
N GLY A 221 -7.37 7.85 17.24
CA GLY A 221 -7.07 8.59 16.02
C GLY A 221 -6.34 7.71 15.02
N GLY A 222 -6.54 7.97 13.73
CA GLY A 222 -5.90 7.19 12.67
C GLY A 222 -4.99 7.99 11.78
N SER A 223 -4.41 7.30 10.82
CA SER A 223 -3.45 7.82 9.86
C SER A 223 -4.12 8.80 8.88
N THR A 224 -3.34 9.78 8.41
CA THR A 224 -3.84 10.79 7.47
C THR A 224 -2.74 11.28 6.55
N ALA A 225 -3.09 11.57 5.28
CA ALA A 225 -2.16 12.06 4.28
C ALA A 225 -0.95 11.11 4.13
N VAL A 226 -1.25 9.83 3.90
CA VAL A 226 -0.22 8.80 3.67
C VAL A 226 -0.14 8.54 2.17
N GLN A 227 1.08 8.54 1.63
CA GLN A 227 1.36 8.27 0.24
C GLN A 227 2.07 6.93 0.10
N LEU A 228 1.52 6.04 -0.73
CA LEU A 228 2.06 4.73 -1.04
C LEU A 228 2.20 4.65 -2.57
N HIS A 229 3.39 4.77 -3.14
CA HIS A 229 3.48 4.80 -4.60
C HIS A 229 4.70 4.11 -5.20
N ASP A 230 4.53 3.63 -6.44
CA ASP A 230 5.56 2.85 -7.13
C ASP A 230 5.97 1.60 -6.33
N LEU A 231 4.96 0.91 -5.79
CA LEU A 231 5.13 -0.24 -4.91
C LEU A 231 4.70 -1.54 -5.60
N ASN A 232 5.44 -2.62 -5.32
CA ASN A 232 5.07 -3.98 -5.71
C ASN A 232 4.97 -4.86 -4.46
N VAL A 233 3.74 -5.16 -4.04
CA VAL A 233 3.49 -5.97 -2.83
C VAL A 233 2.82 -7.27 -3.24
N GLY A 234 3.37 -8.39 -2.80
CA GLY A 234 2.84 -9.70 -3.17
C GLY A 234 3.32 -10.83 -2.28
N ASN A 235 2.68 -11.99 -2.42
CA ASN A 235 2.92 -13.16 -1.59
C ASN A 235 2.59 -12.89 -0.11
N PHE A 236 1.57 -12.09 0.15
CA PHE A 236 0.95 -11.95 1.46
C PHE A 236 -0.48 -12.51 1.42
N ALA A 237 -1.04 -12.88 2.58
CA ALA A 237 -2.46 -13.17 2.63
C ALA A 237 -3.29 -11.91 2.31
N ILE A 238 -2.77 -10.74 2.68
CA ILE A 238 -3.33 -9.41 2.40
C ILE A 238 -2.19 -8.50 1.95
N ASP A 239 -2.19 -7.98 0.72
CA ASP A 239 -1.07 -7.14 0.26
C ASP A 239 -1.08 -5.76 0.96
N TYR A 240 -2.24 -5.10 1.00
CA TYR A 240 -2.45 -3.81 1.67
C TYR A 240 -3.63 -3.89 2.63
N GLU A 241 -3.41 -3.64 3.91
CA GLU A 241 -4.43 -3.69 4.95
C GLU A 241 -4.55 -2.34 5.67
N ILE A 242 -5.70 -1.69 5.53
CA ILE A 242 -5.95 -0.35 6.08
C ILE A 242 -6.90 -0.45 7.27
N SER A 243 -6.43 0.04 8.42
CA SER A 243 -7.15 0.15 9.69
C SER A 243 -7.84 -1.12 10.18
N PRO A 244 -7.12 -2.26 10.29
CA PRO A 244 -7.72 -3.53 10.68
C PRO A 244 -8.07 -3.64 12.17
N ASN A 245 -7.61 -2.72 13.02
CA ASN A 245 -7.67 -2.86 14.48
C ASN A 245 -9.07 -2.70 15.11
N GLY A 246 -10.05 -2.18 14.36
CA GLY A 246 -11.44 -2.05 14.83
C GLY A 246 -11.71 -0.93 15.86
N VAL A 247 -10.68 -0.17 16.25
CA VAL A 247 -10.75 0.93 17.24
C VAL A 247 -10.57 2.27 16.56
N THR A 248 -9.49 2.41 15.77
CA THR A 248 -9.15 3.64 15.06
C THR A 248 -10.31 4.11 14.19
N TYR A 249 -10.63 5.40 14.27
CA TYR A 249 -11.78 5.97 13.56
C TYR A 249 -11.48 6.35 12.12
N ASN A 250 -10.33 6.97 11.86
CA ASN A 250 -10.02 7.56 10.56
C ASN A 250 -8.92 6.76 9.85
N ALA A 251 -8.85 6.88 8.53
CA ALA A 251 -7.70 6.49 7.72
C ALA A 251 -7.89 7.26 6.40
N ASP A 252 -7.57 8.55 6.46
CA ASP A 252 -8.09 9.54 5.52
C ASP A 252 -6.98 10.04 4.61
N ILE A 253 -7.32 10.35 3.36
CA ILE A 253 -6.36 10.88 2.39
C ILE A 253 -5.16 9.92 2.27
N ILE A 254 -5.46 8.62 2.24
CA ILE A 254 -4.48 7.60 1.86
C ILE A 254 -4.50 7.54 0.34
N VAL A 255 -3.36 7.90 -0.25
CA VAL A 255 -3.16 7.96 -1.68
C VAL A 255 -2.22 6.84 -2.08
N MET A 256 -2.72 5.91 -2.88
CA MET A 256 -1.96 4.80 -3.44
C MET A 256 -1.81 5.02 -4.93
N GLU A 257 -0.59 5.18 -5.45
CA GLU A 257 -0.37 5.51 -6.86
C GLU A 257 0.64 4.57 -7.51
N ASN A 258 0.31 4.00 -8.67
CA ASN A 258 1.15 2.99 -9.33
C ASN A 258 1.51 1.87 -8.35
N ILE A 259 0.51 1.15 -7.88
CA ILE A 259 0.71 0.02 -6.95
C ILE A 259 0.39 -1.30 -7.63
N ARG A 260 1.13 -2.34 -7.28
CA ARG A 260 0.91 -3.70 -7.77
C ARG A 260 0.60 -4.66 -6.62
N CYS A 261 -0.48 -5.43 -6.79
CA CYS A 261 -0.84 -6.56 -5.93
C CYS A 261 -0.40 -7.89 -6.59
N GLY A 262 0.29 -8.73 -5.84
CA GLY A 262 0.82 -10.04 -6.25
C GLY A 262 -0.10 -11.19 -5.85
N ASP A 263 0.43 -12.38 -5.57
CA ASP A 263 -0.40 -13.50 -5.09
C ASP A 263 -0.92 -13.23 -3.67
N ALA A 264 -2.24 -13.22 -3.49
CA ALA A 264 -2.87 -12.92 -2.21
C ALA A 264 -4.30 -13.47 -2.05
N ARG A 265 -4.82 -13.48 -0.81
CA ARG A 265 -6.27 -13.65 -0.59
C ARG A 265 -6.98 -12.32 -0.89
N LEU A 266 -6.41 -11.22 -0.41
CA LEU A 266 -6.88 -9.86 -0.64
C LEU A 266 -5.73 -9.00 -1.18
N GLY A 267 -5.99 -8.25 -2.26
CA GLY A 267 -5.06 -7.19 -2.68
C GLY A 267 -5.10 -6.04 -1.69
N ILE A 268 -6.26 -5.41 -1.56
CA ILE A 268 -6.49 -4.26 -0.69
C ILE A 268 -7.69 -4.53 0.21
N SER A 269 -7.50 -4.36 1.51
CA SER A 269 -8.51 -4.52 2.54
C SER A 269 -8.68 -3.24 3.34
N CYS A 270 -9.92 -2.87 3.60
CA CYS A 270 -10.28 -1.71 4.40
C CYS A 270 -11.54 -1.99 5.25
N GLY A 271 -11.76 -1.19 6.31
CA GLY A 271 -12.68 -1.63 7.37
C GLY A 271 -13.38 -0.54 8.19
N GLN A 272 -13.13 0.74 7.94
CA GLN A 272 -13.68 1.84 8.75
C GLN A 272 -14.60 2.76 7.95
N ALA A 273 -15.76 3.12 8.52
CA ALA A 273 -16.70 4.02 7.86
C ALA A 273 -16.21 5.45 7.66
N GLN A 274 -15.21 5.89 8.45
CA GLN A 274 -14.73 7.27 8.39
C GLN A 274 -13.47 7.44 7.55
N GLU A 275 -12.97 6.39 6.88
CA GLU A 275 -11.98 6.48 5.82
C GLU A 275 -12.49 7.38 4.68
N LYS A 276 -11.88 8.56 4.49
CA LYS A 276 -12.35 9.58 3.53
C LYS A 276 -11.27 10.11 2.63
N GLY A 277 -11.63 10.37 1.37
CA GLY A 277 -10.70 10.97 0.41
C GLY A 277 -9.56 10.03 0.03
N ASN A 278 -9.75 8.73 0.21
CA ASN A 278 -8.76 7.73 -0.17
C ASN A 278 -8.81 7.52 -1.68
N VAL A 279 -7.63 7.44 -2.28
CA VAL A 279 -7.50 7.33 -3.73
C VAL A 279 -6.51 6.23 -4.06
N ILE A 280 -6.87 5.37 -5.00
CA ILE A 280 -6.01 4.38 -5.60
C ILE A 280 -5.93 4.71 -7.10
N ARG A 281 -4.76 5.10 -7.62
CA ARG A 281 -4.54 5.35 -9.04
C ARG A 281 -3.52 4.40 -9.63
N GLY A 282 -3.78 3.87 -10.82
CA GLY A 282 -2.85 2.93 -11.45
C GLY A 282 -2.69 1.66 -10.61
N LEU A 283 -3.81 0.95 -10.39
CA LEU A 283 -3.82 -0.34 -9.70
C LEU A 283 -3.49 -1.48 -10.66
N TYR A 284 -2.41 -2.21 -10.39
CA TYR A 284 -2.00 -3.36 -11.18
C TYR A 284 -2.15 -4.64 -10.39
N SER A 285 -2.58 -5.72 -11.06
CA SER A 285 -2.47 -7.05 -10.52
C SER A 285 -2.21 -8.05 -11.63
N TRP A 286 -1.22 -8.91 -11.43
CA TRP A 286 -0.95 -10.08 -12.27
C TRP A 286 -0.80 -11.37 -11.45
N GLY A 287 -1.12 -11.28 -10.16
CA GLY A 287 -1.12 -12.41 -9.25
C GLY A 287 -2.46 -13.14 -9.24
N ARG A 288 -2.42 -14.37 -8.75
CA ARG A 288 -3.61 -15.16 -8.46
C ARG A 288 -4.20 -14.62 -7.16
N ILE A 289 -5.21 -13.76 -7.25
CA ILE A 289 -5.85 -13.14 -6.09
C ILE A 289 -7.31 -13.59 -5.98
N HIS A 290 -7.79 -13.84 -4.76
CA HIS A 290 -9.23 -14.08 -4.58
C HIS A 290 -10.03 -12.79 -4.76
N THR A 291 -9.78 -11.74 -3.96
CA THR A 291 -10.47 -10.44 -4.13
C THR A 291 -9.47 -9.30 -4.23
N ILE A 292 -9.54 -8.47 -5.27
CA ILE A 292 -8.61 -7.33 -5.44
C ILE A 292 -8.88 -6.25 -4.40
N PHE A 293 -10.11 -5.79 -4.25
CA PHE A 293 -10.50 -4.76 -3.28
C PHE A 293 -11.66 -5.23 -2.42
N ALA A 294 -11.52 -5.13 -1.10
CA ALA A 294 -12.58 -5.49 -0.18
C ALA A 294 -12.74 -4.49 0.96
N THR A 295 -14.00 -4.19 1.27
CA THR A 295 -14.41 -3.57 2.54
C THR A 295 -15.06 -4.62 3.43
N ASN A 296 -15.30 -4.27 4.70
CA ASN A 296 -16.17 -5.05 5.59
C ASN A 296 -15.65 -6.48 5.91
N ILE A 297 -14.34 -6.72 5.80
CA ILE A 297 -13.72 -8.01 6.18
C ILE A 297 -12.95 -7.88 7.50
N TYR A 298 -12.20 -6.79 7.67
CA TYR A 298 -11.39 -6.50 8.85
C TYR A 298 -11.82 -5.16 9.47
N GLY A 299 -11.24 -4.79 10.62
CA GLY A 299 -11.55 -3.53 11.28
C GLY A 299 -12.95 -3.48 11.89
N LYS A 300 -13.68 -2.37 11.67
CA LYS A 300 -15.05 -2.17 12.17
C LYS A 300 -16.12 -2.81 11.30
N HIS A 301 -15.74 -3.56 10.26
CA HIS A 301 -16.70 -4.19 9.34
C HIS A 301 -17.59 -3.14 8.65
N GLN A 302 -16.97 -2.05 8.20
CA GLN A 302 -17.63 -0.93 7.56
C GLN A 302 -16.91 -0.55 6.26
N ALA A 303 -17.65 0.07 5.34
CA ALA A 303 -17.10 0.58 4.09
C ALA A 303 -16.73 2.07 4.23
N GLY A 304 -15.50 2.39 3.86
CA GLY A 304 -15.00 3.75 3.69
C GLY A 304 -15.27 4.31 2.29
N ASN A 305 -14.79 5.54 2.04
CA ASN A 305 -14.84 6.22 0.76
C ASN A 305 -13.54 6.05 -0.01
N TYR A 306 -13.60 5.32 -1.12
CA TYR A 306 -12.46 5.12 -2.03
C TYR A 306 -12.78 5.60 -3.44
N THR A 307 -11.80 6.22 -4.08
CA THR A 307 -11.77 6.39 -5.54
C THR A 307 -10.69 5.48 -6.11
N ILE A 308 -11.06 4.57 -7.00
CA ILE A 308 -10.15 3.68 -7.72
C ILE A 308 -10.15 4.14 -9.18
N ASP A 309 -9.02 4.62 -9.69
CA ASP A 309 -8.93 5.24 -11.01
C ASP A 309 -7.72 4.73 -11.81
N GLY A 310 -7.99 4.03 -12.89
CA GLY A 310 -6.95 3.52 -13.78
C GLY A 310 -6.25 2.29 -13.22
N GLY A 311 -5.89 1.38 -14.11
CA GLY A 311 -5.22 0.14 -13.72
C GLY A 311 -5.43 -1.00 -14.70
N ASN A 312 -4.62 -2.03 -14.54
CA ASN A 312 -4.75 -3.29 -15.27
C ASN A 312 -4.82 -4.46 -14.28
N ILE A 313 -5.98 -5.11 -14.23
CA ILE A 313 -6.25 -6.24 -13.34
C ILE A 313 -6.29 -7.52 -14.18
N ALA A 314 -5.25 -8.34 -14.08
CA ALA A 314 -5.15 -9.63 -14.74
C ALA A 314 -4.55 -10.68 -13.79
N GLY A 315 -4.08 -11.82 -14.31
CA GLY A 315 -3.43 -12.87 -13.49
C GLY A 315 -4.38 -13.88 -12.84
N LEU A 316 -5.58 -14.05 -13.40
CA LEU A 316 -6.64 -14.93 -12.87
C LEU A 316 -7.23 -14.48 -11.52
N PRO A 317 -7.64 -13.20 -11.37
CA PRO A 317 -8.35 -12.76 -10.18
C PRO A 317 -9.75 -13.40 -10.13
N ILE A 318 -10.13 -13.96 -8.98
CA ILE A 318 -11.47 -14.55 -8.82
C ILE A 318 -12.52 -13.44 -8.77
N ARG A 319 -12.26 -12.37 -8.02
CA ARG A 319 -13.19 -11.28 -7.76
C ARG A 319 -12.47 -9.93 -7.80
N LEU A 320 -13.07 -8.95 -8.48
CA LEU A 320 -12.54 -7.58 -8.45
C LEU A 320 -12.87 -6.93 -7.10
N ILE A 321 -14.14 -6.90 -6.72
CA ILE A 321 -14.61 -6.13 -5.57
C ILE A 321 -15.56 -6.90 -4.66
N TYR A 322 -15.38 -6.74 -3.35
CA TYR A 322 -16.37 -7.06 -2.34
C TYR A 322 -16.58 -5.82 -1.47
N ASN A 323 -17.62 -5.04 -1.77
CA ASN A 323 -17.89 -3.78 -1.10
C ASN A 323 -19.34 -3.69 -0.60
N PRO A 324 -19.67 -4.37 0.52
CA PRO A 324 -20.95 -4.17 1.17
C PRO A 324 -20.95 -2.83 1.91
N GLU A 325 -21.50 -1.81 1.28
CA GLU A 325 -21.56 -0.48 1.86
C GLU A 325 -22.65 -0.43 2.93
N SER A 326 -22.25 -0.04 4.14
CA SER A 326 -23.13 0.31 5.26
C SER A 326 -22.93 1.77 5.71
N GLY A 327 -21.99 2.48 5.07
CA GLY A 327 -21.49 3.80 5.45
C GLY A 327 -22.16 4.95 4.72
N TRP A 328 -21.73 6.17 5.02
CA TRP A 328 -22.29 7.42 4.51
C TRP A 328 -21.77 7.87 3.13
N PHE A 329 -20.73 7.20 2.62
CA PHE A 329 -20.00 7.65 1.44
C PHE A 329 -19.85 6.51 0.42
N PRO A 330 -20.10 6.77 -0.87
CA PRO A 330 -19.98 5.76 -1.92
C PRO A 330 -18.51 5.49 -2.27
N THR A 331 -18.23 4.32 -2.85
CA THR A 331 -17.00 4.06 -3.59
C THR A 331 -17.16 4.44 -5.07
N HIS A 332 -16.09 4.93 -5.70
CA HIS A 332 -16.09 5.26 -7.13
C HIS A 332 -14.97 4.52 -7.86
N ILE A 333 -15.27 3.96 -9.04
CA ILE A 333 -14.34 3.17 -9.83
C ILE A 333 -14.31 3.70 -11.26
N TYR A 334 -13.12 3.93 -11.81
CA TYR A 334 -12.90 4.53 -13.13
C TYR A 334 -11.79 3.83 -13.90
N ASN A 335 -11.93 3.76 -15.23
CA ASN A 335 -10.84 3.49 -16.18
C ASN A 335 -10.04 2.20 -15.90
N LEU A 336 -10.68 1.18 -15.32
CA LEU A 336 -10.04 -0.11 -15.08
C LEU A 336 -10.15 -1.01 -16.32
N PHE A 337 -9.04 -1.68 -16.65
CA PHE A 337 -8.99 -2.75 -17.62
C PHE A 337 -8.81 -4.07 -16.88
N CYS A 338 -9.79 -4.96 -16.97
CA CYS A 338 -9.77 -6.24 -16.26
C CYS A 338 -9.75 -7.38 -17.28
N GLU A 339 -8.84 -8.34 -17.11
CA GLU A 339 -8.69 -9.51 -17.97
C GLU A 339 -8.66 -10.82 -17.19
N SER A 340 -9.24 -11.88 -17.76
CA SER A 340 -9.35 -13.20 -17.13
C SER A 340 -10.00 -13.16 -15.73
N LEU A 341 -10.92 -12.21 -15.54
CA LEU A 341 -11.63 -11.98 -14.30
C LEU A 341 -12.72 -13.03 -14.07
N GLY A 342 -12.83 -13.59 -12.87
CA GLY A 342 -13.94 -14.50 -12.54
C GLY A 342 -15.28 -13.77 -12.43
N THR A 343 -15.30 -12.69 -11.64
CA THR A 343 -16.48 -11.87 -11.41
C THR A 343 -16.07 -10.45 -11.01
N ILE A 344 -16.89 -9.45 -11.35
CA ILE A 344 -16.77 -8.11 -10.75
C ILE A 344 -16.97 -8.24 -9.24
N GLY A 345 -17.88 -9.11 -8.81
CA GLY A 345 -18.12 -9.40 -7.40
C GLY A 345 -19.39 -8.74 -6.88
N THR A 346 -19.31 -8.16 -5.69
CA THR A 346 -20.50 -7.68 -4.96
C THR A 346 -20.30 -6.25 -4.51
N ILE A 347 -21.27 -5.40 -4.83
CA ILE A 347 -21.42 -4.07 -4.24
C ILE A 347 -22.86 -3.97 -3.73
N THR A 348 -23.06 -3.57 -2.49
CA THR A 348 -24.40 -3.28 -1.96
C THR A 348 -24.45 -1.88 -1.42
N ALA A 349 -25.54 -1.16 -1.64
CA ALA A 349 -25.78 0.11 -0.97
C ALA A 349 -26.41 -0.14 0.41
N GLY A 350 -26.03 0.67 1.40
CA GLY A 350 -26.45 0.54 2.79
C GLY A 350 -27.67 1.39 3.12
N ASP A 351 -28.72 0.74 3.64
CA ASP A 351 -29.98 1.30 4.15
C ASP A 351 -30.77 2.26 3.22
N THR A 352 -32.03 2.54 3.58
CA THR A 352 -32.96 3.35 2.78
C THR A 352 -32.64 4.85 2.76
N LYS A 353 -31.55 5.28 3.42
CA LYS A 353 -31.16 6.68 3.57
C LYS A 353 -29.92 7.05 2.75
N ASN A 354 -29.09 6.10 2.32
CA ASN A 354 -28.00 6.37 1.39
C ASN A 354 -28.45 6.25 -0.07
N ASN A 355 -28.91 7.36 -0.62
CA ASN A 355 -29.21 7.51 -2.04
C ASN A 355 -28.00 8.01 -2.87
N ILE A 356 -26.78 7.93 -2.32
CA ILE A 356 -25.58 8.42 -3.02
C ILE A 356 -25.07 7.29 -3.92
N PRO A 357 -24.92 7.52 -5.24
CA PRO A 357 -24.59 6.45 -6.16
C PRO A 357 -23.12 6.04 -6.08
N THR A 358 -22.89 4.73 -5.94
CA THR A 358 -21.60 4.11 -6.25
C THR A 358 -21.51 3.97 -7.76
N THR A 359 -20.48 4.58 -8.34
CA THR A 359 -20.34 4.71 -9.80
C THR A 359 -19.14 3.95 -10.32
N ILE A 360 -19.33 3.20 -11.39
CA ILE A 360 -18.31 2.46 -12.12
C ILE A 360 -18.32 2.99 -13.56
N ASN A 361 -17.24 3.64 -13.99
CA ASN A 361 -17.21 4.39 -15.24
C ASN A 361 -16.05 3.96 -16.15
N ASN A 362 -16.31 3.90 -17.46
CA ASN A 362 -15.28 3.68 -18.49
C ASN A 362 -14.41 2.44 -18.22
N CYS A 363 -14.97 1.38 -17.64
CA CYS A 363 -14.24 0.17 -17.30
C CYS A 363 -14.46 -0.92 -18.37
N VAL A 364 -13.45 -1.75 -18.57
CA VAL A 364 -13.50 -2.93 -19.44
C VAL A 364 -13.41 -4.17 -18.57
N PHE A 365 -14.44 -5.01 -18.60
CA PHE A 365 -14.50 -6.28 -17.88
C PHE A 365 -14.45 -7.45 -18.85
N ASP A 366 -13.26 -8.00 -19.03
CA ASP A 366 -13.02 -9.21 -19.80
C ASP A 366 -12.94 -10.41 -18.85
N PHE A 367 -14.06 -11.13 -18.74
CA PHE A 367 -14.19 -12.30 -17.89
C PHE A 367 -13.41 -13.48 -18.45
N ALA A 368 -12.86 -14.33 -17.57
CA ALA A 368 -12.21 -15.57 -17.97
C ALA A 368 -13.16 -16.45 -18.79
N TYR A 369 -12.62 -17.15 -19.81
CA TYR A 369 -13.40 -18.01 -20.69
C TYR A 369 -14.40 -18.88 -19.91
N SER A 370 -15.62 -19.03 -20.40
CA SER A 370 -16.65 -19.86 -19.76
C SER A 370 -16.19 -21.33 -19.57
N SER A 371 -15.34 -21.84 -20.47
CA SER A 371 -14.70 -23.16 -20.34
C SER A 371 -13.66 -23.24 -19.22
N GLN A 372 -13.11 -22.10 -18.79
CA GLN A 372 -12.11 -22.00 -17.72
C GLN A 372 -12.74 -21.61 -16.39
N ALA A 373 -13.65 -20.65 -16.35
CA ALA A 373 -14.29 -20.22 -15.11
C ALA A 373 -15.54 -21.04 -14.78
N GLY A 374 -16.10 -21.77 -15.75
CA GLY A 374 -17.46 -22.28 -15.63
C GLY A 374 -18.48 -21.15 -15.65
N ARG A 375 -19.71 -21.46 -15.26
CA ARG A 375 -20.77 -20.45 -15.15
C ARG A 375 -20.56 -19.61 -13.89
N GLN A 376 -20.31 -18.31 -14.06
CA GLN A 376 -20.11 -17.35 -12.97
C GLN A 376 -21.29 -16.38 -12.86
N THR A 377 -21.58 -15.94 -11.65
CA THR A 377 -22.37 -14.72 -11.43
C THR A 377 -21.42 -13.53 -11.52
N LEU A 378 -21.51 -12.78 -12.60
CA LEU A 378 -20.53 -11.76 -12.98
C LEU A 378 -20.60 -10.49 -12.12
N PHE A 379 -21.77 -10.21 -11.54
CA PHE A 379 -21.94 -9.12 -10.59
C PHE A 379 -23.18 -9.34 -9.72
N THR A 380 -23.13 -8.87 -8.47
CA THR A 380 -24.25 -8.90 -7.52
C THR A 380 -24.44 -7.54 -6.86
N SER A 381 -25.69 -7.05 -6.84
CA SER A 381 -26.06 -5.81 -6.15
C SER A 381 -27.49 -5.81 -5.61
N ASN A 382 -27.80 -4.87 -4.72
CA ASN A 382 -29.14 -4.72 -4.13
C ASN A 382 -29.82 -3.39 -4.45
N SER A 383 -29.23 -2.54 -5.32
CA SER A 383 -29.62 -1.13 -5.42
C SER A 383 -29.40 -0.53 -6.81
N THR A 384 -30.43 0.16 -7.33
CA THR A 384 -30.34 0.96 -8.56
C THR A 384 -29.36 2.14 -8.46
N PHE A 385 -28.92 2.50 -7.25
CA PHE A 385 -27.89 3.52 -7.02
C PHE A 385 -26.49 3.05 -7.39
N ILE A 386 -26.29 1.75 -7.64
CA ILE A 386 -25.05 1.25 -8.21
C ILE A 386 -25.14 1.39 -9.73
N LYS A 387 -24.29 2.24 -10.29
CA LYS A 387 -24.36 2.67 -11.69
C LYS A 387 -23.10 2.30 -12.45
N PHE A 388 -23.26 1.61 -13.57
CA PHE A 388 -22.24 1.42 -14.57
C PHE A 388 -22.48 2.40 -15.72
N ASN A 389 -21.47 3.18 -16.11
CA ASN A 389 -21.57 4.09 -17.25
C ASN A 389 -20.39 3.87 -18.22
N ASN A 390 -20.67 3.76 -19.51
CA ASN A 390 -19.65 3.58 -20.56
C ASN A 390 -18.75 2.35 -20.34
N CYS A 391 -19.27 1.29 -19.73
CA CYS A 391 -18.51 0.08 -19.45
C CYS A 391 -18.72 -0.97 -20.54
N SER A 392 -17.72 -1.85 -20.73
CA SER A 392 -17.82 -3.02 -21.61
C SER A 392 -17.75 -4.31 -20.80
N PHE A 393 -18.62 -5.25 -21.11
CA PHE A 393 -18.72 -6.57 -20.47
C PHE A 393 -18.63 -7.66 -21.53
N ARG A 394 -17.63 -8.53 -21.43
CA ARG A 394 -17.50 -9.68 -22.33
C ARG A 394 -16.77 -10.84 -21.69
N TYR A 395 -17.00 -12.05 -22.18
CA TYR A 395 -16.08 -13.16 -21.96
C TYR A 395 -14.90 -13.04 -22.92
N TYR A 396 -13.73 -13.45 -22.45
CA TYR A 396 -12.53 -13.47 -23.27
C TYR A 396 -12.74 -14.40 -24.48
N GLY A 397 -12.44 -13.91 -25.70
CA GLY A 397 -12.43 -14.70 -26.93
C GLY A 397 -13.78 -15.26 -27.43
N ARG A 398 -14.91 -15.01 -26.76
CA ARG A 398 -16.25 -15.45 -27.19
C ARG A 398 -17.30 -14.37 -26.91
N TYR A 399 -17.92 -13.88 -27.98
CA TYR A 399 -18.90 -12.80 -27.92
C TYR A 399 -20.33 -13.33 -27.69
N ASP A 400 -20.59 -14.61 -27.97
CA ASP A 400 -21.91 -15.25 -27.88
C ASP A 400 -22.25 -15.84 -26.50
N ASP A 401 -21.28 -15.90 -25.59
CA ASP A 401 -21.48 -16.46 -24.25
C ASP A 401 -22.45 -15.60 -23.41
N THR A 402 -23.37 -16.26 -22.70
CA THR A 402 -24.37 -15.59 -21.85
C THR A 402 -23.73 -14.97 -20.61
N LEU A 403 -23.95 -13.68 -20.41
CA LEU A 403 -23.50 -12.92 -19.24
C LEU A 403 -24.55 -13.02 -18.12
N HIS A 404 -24.19 -13.59 -16.97
CA HIS A 404 -25.11 -13.78 -15.85
C HIS A 404 -24.91 -12.73 -14.76
N PHE A 405 -25.94 -11.94 -14.49
CA PHE A 405 -25.96 -10.91 -13.46
C PHE A 405 -27.00 -11.23 -12.39
N SER A 406 -26.73 -10.85 -11.15
CA SER A 406 -27.65 -11.02 -10.03
C SER A 406 -27.97 -9.68 -9.38
N GLY A 407 -29.23 -9.47 -9.02
CA GLY A 407 -29.65 -8.26 -8.29
C GLY A 407 -29.71 -6.99 -9.14
N ILE A 408 -29.91 -5.84 -8.50
CA ILE A 408 -30.39 -4.62 -9.19
C ILE A 408 -29.26 -3.60 -9.35
N ALA A 409 -28.99 -3.16 -10.59
CA ALA A 409 -28.07 -2.05 -10.91
C ALA A 409 -28.54 -1.30 -12.16
N THR A 410 -28.03 -0.07 -12.34
CA THR A 410 -28.29 0.75 -13.53
C THR A 410 -27.11 0.67 -14.49
N TYR A 411 -27.38 0.46 -15.79
CA TYR A 411 -26.37 0.40 -16.84
C TYR A 411 -26.68 1.45 -17.91
N ASP A 412 -25.84 2.48 -18.00
CA ASP A 412 -25.96 3.59 -18.93
C ASP A 412 -24.83 3.54 -19.97
N ASN A 413 -25.18 3.64 -21.26
CA ASN A 413 -24.22 3.55 -22.37
C ASN A 413 -23.22 2.37 -22.24
N CYS A 414 -23.68 1.22 -21.77
CA CYS A 414 -22.83 0.04 -21.56
C CYS A 414 -22.94 -0.94 -22.74
N ASN A 415 -21.81 -1.58 -23.08
CA ASN A 415 -21.74 -2.61 -24.10
C ASN A 415 -21.69 -4.01 -23.47
N PHE A 416 -22.52 -4.92 -23.97
CA PHE A 416 -22.55 -6.33 -23.56
C PHE A 416 -22.32 -7.18 -24.80
N SER A 417 -21.27 -7.99 -24.82
CA SER A 417 -20.94 -8.78 -26.02
C SER A 417 -22.00 -9.82 -26.37
N GLY A 418 -22.61 -10.43 -25.35
CA GLY A 418 -23.52 -11.56 -25.49
C GLY A 418 -24.83 -11.38 -24.73
N PRO A 419 -25.73 -12.38 -24.80
CA PRO A 419 -27.03 -12.32 -24.12
C PRO A 419 -26.86 -12.07 -22.61
N VAL A 420 -27.70 -11.20 -22.05
CA VAL A 420 -27.68 -10.89 -20.62
C VAL A 420 -28.82 -11.63 -19.92
N GLN A 421 -28.49 -12.43 -18.90
CA GLN A 421 -29.46 -13.08 -18.03
C GLN A 421 -29.36 -12.55 -16.60
N GLY A 422 -30.48 -12.07 -16.05
CA GLY A 422 -30.61 -11.70 -14.65
C GLY A 422 -32.07 -11.78 -14.18
N ASN A 423 -32.33 -11.51 -12.90
CA ASN A 423 -33.70 -11.41 -12.38
C ASN A 423 -34.46 -10.25 -13.06
N ALA A 424 -35.80 -10.30 -13.09
CA ALA A 424 -36.59 -9.17 -13.58
C ALA A 424 -36.24 -7.88 -12.79
N GLY A 425 -35.89 -6.80 -13.50
CA GLY A 425 -35.43 -5.54 -12.89
C GLY A 425 -33.95 -5.48 -12.52
N SER A 426 -33.15 -6.49 -12.87
CA SER A 426 -31.71 -6.54 -12.53
C SER A 426 -30.83 -5.62 -13.37
N VAL A 427 -31.22 -5.43 -14.63
CA VAL A 427 -30.44 -4.72 -15.64
C VAL A 427 -31.35 -3.69 -16.30
N TYR A 428 -31.30 -2.46 -15.81
CA TYR A 428 -31.93 -1.33 -16.49
C TYR A 428 -30.95 -0.77 -17.53
N ILE A 429 -31.14 -1.14 -18.80
CA ILE A 429 -30.36 -0.63 -19.94
C ILE A 429 -31.08 0.60 -20.50
N LYS A 430 -30.46 1.78 -20.41
CA LYS A 430 -31.04 3.04 -20.87
C LYS A 430 -30.57 3.38 -22.31
N TYR A 431 -31.08 2.66 -23.32
CA TYR A 431 -31.07 2.92 -24.79
C TYR A 431 -29.73 2.94 -25.58
N PRO A 432 -29.79 2.78 -26.93
CA PRO A 432 -30.57 1.83 -27.71
C PRO A 432 -29.72 0.60 -28.05
N VAL A 433 -30.27 -0.61 -27.88
CA VAL A 433 -29.63 -1.85 -28.31
C VAL A 433 -29.57 -1.86 -29.84
N THR A 434 -28.41 -1.54 -30.41
CA THR A 434 -28.08 -2.01 -31.76
C THR A 434 -27.37 -3.33 -31.58
N SER A 435 -28.14 -4.42 -31.61
CA SER A 435 -27.61 -5.77 -31.71
C SER A 435 -26.80 -5.89 -33.00
N HIS A 436 -25.53 -6.26 -32.90
CA HIS A 436 -24.76 -6.80 -34.02
C HIS A 436 -24.70 -8.32 -33.91
#